data_AF-A0AAV9FL97-F1
#
_entry.id   AF-A0AAV9FL97-F1
#
_cell.length_a   1.000
_cell.length_b   1.000
_cell.length_c   1.000
_cell.angle_alpha   90.00
_cell.angle_beta   90.00
_cell.angle_gamma   90.00
#
_symmetry.space_group_name_H-M   'P 1'
#
loop_
_entity.id
_entity.type
_entity.pdbx_description
1 polymer ?
#
loop_
_entity_poly.entity_id
_entity_poly.type
_entity_poly.pdbx_seq_one_letter_code
_entity_poly.pdbx_strand_id
1 'polypeptide(L)' 'MNNVSMDMVSALRKSSLNFKYSTLAKATGSFDAANKLGEGGFGTVYKIREDNDCRNDCMND' A
#
# COMPACT_ATOMS: atom_id res chain seq x y z
N MET A 1 12.15 -29.37 -17.18
CA MET A 1 10.74 -28.96 -16.95
C MET A 1 10.75 -27.55 -16.36
N ASN A 2 10.26 -26.55 -17.10
CA ASN A 2 10.18 -25.17 -16.61
C ASN A 2 8.86 -25.01 -15.85
N ASN A 3 8.92 -24.90 -14.53
CA ASN A 3 7.71 -24.85 -13.71
C ASN A 3 7.20 -23.40 -13.59
N VAL A 4 6.69 -22.87 -14.69
CA VAL A 4 6.10 -21.51 -14.79
C VAL A 4 5.04 -21.25 -13.71
N SER A 5 4.36 -22.30 -13.23
CA SER A 5 3.37 -22.23 -12.15
C SER A 5 3.97 -21.85 -10.79
N MET A 6 5.17 -22.34 -10.46
CA MET A 6 5.82 -22.00 -9.19
C MET A 6 6.34 -20.56 -9.15
N ASP A 7 6.76 -20.01 -10.29
CA ASP A 7 7.27 -18.64 -10.36
C ASP A 7 6.17 -17.61 -10.07
N MET A 8 4.98 -17.77 -10.64
CA MET A 8 3.86 -16.86 -10.41
C MET A 8 3.29 -16.98 -8.99
N VAL A 9 3.24 -18.21 -8.45
CA VAL A 9 2.87 -18.45 -7.04
C VAL A 9 3.90 -17.84 -6.09
N SER A 10 5.19 -17.89 -6.43
CA SER A 10 6.24 -17.26 -5.63
C SER A 10 6.19 -15.74 -5.69
N ALA A 11 5.86 -15.15 -6.85
CA ALA A 11 5.66 -13.72 -6.99
C ALA A 11 4.47 -13.23 -6.14
N LEU A 12 3.38 -13.99 -6.10
CA LEU A 12 2.22 -13.71 -5.25
C LEU A 12 2.52 -13.85 -3.76
N ARG A 13 3.34 -14.84 -3.36
CA ARG A 13 3.82 -14.96 -1.97
C ARG A 13 4.79 -13.84 -1.60
N LYS A 14 5.61 -13.38 -2.54
CA LYS A 14 6.56 -12.28 -2.36
C LYS A 14 5.86 -10.92 -2.32
N SER A 15 4.74 -10.75 -3.01
CA SER A 15 3.86 -9.59 -2.91
C SER A 15 2.93 -9.68 -1.70
N SER A 16 3.49 -9.97 -0.52
CA SER A 16 2.76 -9.80 0.73
C SER A 16 2.45 -8.31 0.89
N LEU A 17 1.20 -7.92 0.68
CA LEU A 17 0.74 -6.54 0.87
C LEU A 17 0.56 -6.26 2.37
N ASN A 18 1.66 -6.34 3.11
CA ASN A 18 1.71 -6.00 4.52
C ASN A 18 2.24 -4.58 4.67
N PHE A 19 1.35 -3.64 5.01
CA PHE A 19 1.72 -2.25 5.21
C PHE A 19 1.65 -1.91 6.69
N LYS A 20 2.72 -1.32 7.22
CA LYS A 20 2.72 -0.73 8.55
C LYS A 20 1.75 0.46 8.58
N TYR A 21 1.07 0.67 9.71
CA TYR A 21 0.18 1.83 9.89
C TYR A 21 0.92 3.16 9.67
N SER A 22 2.19 3.26 10.10
CA SER A 22 3.04 4.44 9.88
C SER A 22 3.18 4.79 8.40
N THR A 23 3.29 3.77 7.56
CA THR A 23 3.39 3.92 6.10
C THR A 23 2.10 4.48 5.53
N LEU A 24 0.95 3.94 5.96
CA LEU A 24 -0.38 4.43 5.56
C LEU A 24 -0.62 5.87 6.03
N ALA A 25 -0.24 6.19 7.26
CA ALA A 25 -0.35 7.54 7.81
C ALA A 25 0.49 8.52 6.98
N LYS A 26 1.78 8.25 6.75
CA LYS A 26 2.63 9.14 5.92
C LYS A 26 2.05 9.35 4.52
N ALA A 27 1.69 8.25 3.86
CA ALA A 27 1.13 8.23 2.50
C ALA A 27 -0.17 9.05 2.39
N THR A 28 -1.00 9.06 3.43
CA THR A 28 -2.27 9.82 3.47
C THR A 28 -2.13 11.22 4.07
N GLY A 29 -0.93 11.64 4.47
CA GLY A 29 -0.73 12.90 5.20
C GLY A 29 -1.37 12.87 6.60
N SER A 30 -1.26 11.75 7.30
CA SER A 30 -1.92 11.46 8.58
C SER A 30 -3.44 11.49 8.48
N PHE A 31 -3.99 10.88 7.42
CA PHE A 31 -5.43 10.86 7.13
C PHE A 31 -6.04 12.27 7.00
N ASP A 32 -5.31 13.16 6.32
CA ASP A 32 -5.75 14.53 6.09
C ASP A 32 -7.10 14.55 5.34
N ALA A 33 -8.01 15.40 5.79
CA ALA A 33 -9.33 15.56 5.17
C ALA A 33 -9.21 16.04 3.70
N ALA A 34 -8.15 16.77 3.34
CA ALA A 34 -7.87 17.16 1.96
C ALA A 34 -7.66 15.96 1.02
N ASN A 35 -7.26 14.81 1.57
CA ASN A 35 -7.06 13.57 0.84
C ASN A 35 -8.27 12.63 0.90
N LYS A 36 -9.33 12.98 1.65
CA LYS A 36 -10.53 12.15 1.76
C LYS A 36 -11.32 12.17 0.45
N LEU A 37 -11.58 10.98 -0.09
CA LEU A 37 -12.38 10.79 -1.30
C LEU A 37 -13.86 10.57 -0.96
N GLY A 38 -14.15 9.97 0.19
CA GLY A 38 -15.51 9.71 0.64
C GLY A 38 -15.59 8.86 1.90
N GLU A 39 -16.77 8.77 2.49
CA GLU A 39 -17.06 7.92 3.66
C GLU A 39 -18.46 7.31 3.52
N GLY A 40 -18.60 6.05 3.94
CA GLY A 40 -19.88 5.35 3.96
C GLY A 40 -19.81 4.09 4.82
N GLY A 41 -20.75 3.15 4.62
CA GLY A 41 -20.83 1.91 5.41
C GLY A 41 -19.62 0.97 5.31
N PHE A 42 -18.71 1.22 4.37
CA PHE A 42 -17.46 0.48 4.17
C PHE A 42 -16.23 1.20 4.77
N GLY A 43 -16.44 2.31 5.48
CA GLY A 43 -15.39 3.13 6.07
C GLY A 43 -15.07 4.37 5.24
N THR A 44 -13.92 4.97 5.54
CA THR A 44 -13.43 6.19 4.88
C THR A 44 -12.35 5.86 3.86
N VAL A 45 -12.45 6.44 2.68
CA VAL A 45 -11.49 6.27 1.59
C VAL A 45 -10.62 7.53 1.47
N TYR A 46 -9.31 7.34 1.46
CA TYR A 46 -8.32 8.42 1.29
C TYR A 46 -7.45 8.17 0.06
N LYS A 47 -7.11 9.23 -0.66
CA LYS A 47 -6.09 9.23 -1.70
C LYS A 47 -4.71 9.29 -1.06
N ILE A 48 -3.76 8.54 -1.61
CA ILE A 48 -2.36 8.61 -1.22
C ILE A 48 -1.69 9.76 -1.98
N ARG A 49 -0.82 10.51 -1.30
CA ARG A 49 0.03 11.53 -1.91
C ARG A 49 1.17 10.86 -2.67
N GLU A 50 1.49 11.38 -3.85
CA GLU A 50 2.68 10.99 -4.60
C GLU A 50 3.92 11.64 -3.97
N ASP A 51 4.24 11.23 -2.74
CA ASP A 51 5.44 11.65 -2.05
C ASP A 51 6.58 10.68 -2.41
N ASN A 52 7.59 11.15 -3.13
CA ASN A 52 8.77 10.36 -3.49
C ASN A 52 9.49 9.77 -2.26
N ASP A 53 9.33 10.41 -1.10
CA ASP A 53 9.86 9.99 0.20
C ASP A 53 9.20 8.69 0.72
N CYS A 54 7.86 8.58 0.57
CA CYS A 54 7.14 7.37 0.99
C CYS A 54 7.53 6.15 0.15
N ARG A 55 7.94 6.33 -1.10
CA ARG A 55 8.32 5.22 -2.00
C ARG A 55 9.53 4.43 -1.50
N ASN A 56 10.45 5.08 -0.79
CA ASN A 56 11.65 4.44 -0.24
C ASN A 56 11.38 3.82 1.14
N ASP A 57 10.48 4.39 1.95
CA ASP A 57 10.11 3.81 3.25
C ASP A 57 9.20 2.57 3.12
N CYS A 58 8.35 2.50 2.09
CA CYS A 58 7.46 1.36 1.83
C CYS A 58 8.17 0.06 1.43
N MET A 59 9.46 0.13 1.07
CA MET A 59 10.21 -0.97 0.46
C MET A 59 11.36 -1.49 1.35
N ASN A 60 11.54 -0.95 2.56
CA ASN A 60 12.62 -1.32 3.48
C ASN A 60 12.13 -2.20 4.65
N ASP A 61 11.35 -3.26 4.36
CA ASP A 61 11.24 -4.46 5.20
C ASP A 61 11.16 -5.72 4.32
#